data_AF-A0AB33J691-F1
#
_entry.id   AF-A0AB33J691-F1
#
_cell.length_a   1.000
_cell.length_b   1.000
_cell.length_c   1.000
_cell.angle_alpha   90.00
_cell.angle_beta   90.00
_cell.angle_gamma   90.00
#
_symmetry.space_group_name_H-M   'P 1'
#
loop_
_entity.id
_entity.type
_entity.pdbx_description
1 polymer ?
#
loop_
_entity_poly.entity_id
_entity_poly.type
_entity_poly.pdbx_seq_one_letter_code
_entity_poly.pdbx_strand_id
1 'polypeptide(L)'
;MDRKTTFFIKNSTNDTLLIELSESDTLVNKKYWSKRDEEIKIPVDSKELETVLSNSIIGHFAIPNAVLFVNPSVFLLNDTCYIYAIKWSEAKHNTFDEIRTRRLYDKRVVTKDNFNSNNLFEYKKE
;
A
#
# COMPACT_ATOMS: atom_id res chain seq x y z
N MET A 1 -26.46 -0.95 -13.13
CA MET A 1 -25.24 -1.78 -13.00
C MET A 1 -24.14 -0.82 -12.63
N ASP A 2 -23.91 -0.61 -11.33
CA ASP A 2 -22.87 0.29 -10.85
C ASP A 2 -21.51 -0.20 -11.35
N ARG A 3 -20.84 0.61 -12.17
CA ARG A 3 -19.45 0.35 -12.54
C ARG A 3 -18.67 0.28 -11.23
N LYS A 4 -18.15 -0.91 -10.89
CA LYS A 4 -17.09 -1.02 -9.87
C LYS A 4 -15.97 -0.10 -10.32
N THR A 5 -15.90 1.08 -9.73
CA THR A 5 -14.88 2.08 -10.03
C THR A 5 -13.62 1.54 -9.42
N THR A 6 -12.61 1.22 -10.22
CA THR A 6 -11.31 0.77 -9.71
C THR A 6 -10.45 1.98 -9.41
N PHE A 7 -9.77 1.99 -8.27
CA PHE A 7 -8.78 3.01 -7.93
C PHE A 7 -7.37 2.42 -7.97
N PHE A 8 -6.40 3.30 -8.20
CA PHE A 8 -5.00 2.95 -8.32
C PHE A 8 -4.11 3.88 -7.50
N ILE A 9 -3.02 3.35 -6.99
CA ILE A 9 -1.95 4.15 -6.36
C ILE A 9 -0.64 3.87 -7.09
N LYS A 10 0.01 4.91 -7.62
CA LYS A 10 1.35 4.80 -8.20
C LYS A 10 2.39 5.23 -7.18
N ASN A 11 3.35 4.35 -6.88
CA ASN A 11 4.55 4.76 -6.16
C ASN A 11 5.45 5.58 -7.08
N SER A 12 5.48 6.89 -6.88
CA SER A 12 6.34 7.82 -7.64
C SER A 12 7.59 8.22 -6.83
N THR A 13 8.01 7.38 -5.91
CA THR A 13 9.25 7.54 -5.13
C THR A 13 10.32 6.55 -5.61
N ASN A 14 11.56 6.74 -5.16
CA ASN A 14 12.66 5.81 -5.40
C ASN A 14 12.75 4.70 -4.32
N ASP A 15 11.91 4.76 -3.29
CA ASP A 15 11.86 3.76 -2.24
C ASP A 15 10.87 2.66 -2.63
N THR A 16 11.13 1.43 -2.17
CA THR A 16 10.12 0.37 -2.16
C THR A 16 9.22 0.54 -0.95
N LEU A 17 7.92 0.57 -1.18
CA LEU A 17 6.91 0.91 -0.16
C LEU A 17 5.95 -0.25 0.06
N LEU A 18 5.50 -0.40 1.30
CA LEU A 18 4.27 -1.10 1.64
C LEU A 18 3.16 -0.07 1.75
N ILE A 19 2.17 -0.15 0.86
CA ILE A 19 1.08 0.81 0.80
C ILE A 19 -0.24 0.13 1.19
N GLU A 20 -0.95 0.76 2.13
CA GLU A 20 -2.29 0.38 2.55
C GLU A 20 -3.25 1.54 2.29
N LEU A 21 -4.41 1.24 1.70
CA LEU A 21 -5.55 2.15 1.64
C LEU A 21 -6.58 1.67 2.65
N SER A 22 -6.96 2.53 3.58
CA SER A 22 -7.81 2.19 4.73
C SER A 22 -8.89 3.23 4.95
N GLU A 23 -10.08 2.80 5.35
CA GLU A 23 -11.14 3.68 5.87
C GLU A 23 -10.84 4.17 7.29
N SER A 24 -9.91 3.52 7.99
CA SER A 24 -9.53 3.87 9.36
C SER A 24 -8.42 4.92 9.41
N ASP A 25 -8.62 5.91 10.28
CA ASP A 25 -7.65 6.95 10.59
C ASP A 25 -6.46 6.43 11.44
N THR A 26 -6.42 5.12 11.70
CA THR A 26 -5.29 4.44 12.33
C THR A 26 -4.84 3.24 11.49
N LEU A 27 -3.53 2.98 11.51
CA LEU A 27 -2.95 1.79 10.90
C LEU A 27 -3.29 0.57 11.80
N VAL A 28 -4.34 -0.16 11.43
CA VAL A 28 -4.91 -1.26 12.25
C VAL A 28 -4.66 -2.66 11.68
N ASN A 29 -4.34 -2.76 10.39
CA ASN A 29 -4.42 -4.03 9.70
C ASN A 29 -3.16 -4.89 9.82
N LYS A 30 -2.95 -5.54 10.97
CA LYS A 30 -1.82 -6.48 11.23
C LYS A 30 -1.70 -7.62 10.21
N LYS A 31 -2.81 -8.01 9.56
CA LYS A 31 -2.90 -9.22 8.69
C LYS A 31 -1.89 -9.19 7.54
N TYR A 32 -1.54 -8.00 7.09
CA TYR A 32 -0.62 -7.77 5.99
C TYR A 32 0.84 -7.63 6.42
N TRP A 33 1.14 -7.64 7.72
CA TRP A 33 2.50 -7.36 8.24
C TRP A 33 3.11 -8.57 8.95
N SER A 34 2.34 -9.63 9.19
CA SER A 34 2.77 -10.79 9.96
C SER A 34 3.46 -11.91 9.16
N LYS A 35 3.53 -11.81 7.83
CA LYS A 35 4.32 -12.76 7.03
C LYS A 35 5.79 -12.30 7.01
N ARG A 36 6.57 -12.88 7.93
CA ARG A 36 8.02 -12.72 7.98
C ARG A 36 8.67 -13.33 6.73
N ASP A 37 9.86 -12.85 6.40
CA ASP A 37 10.70 -13.22 5.24
C ASP A 37 10.80 -14.75 4.97
N GLU A 38 10.60 -15.62 5.97
CA GLU A 38 10.70 -17.08 5.83
C GLU A 38 9.63 -17.73 4.92
N GLU A 39 8.48 -17.07 4.70
CA GLU A 39 7.48 -17.55 3.73
C GLU A 39 7.67 -16.97 2.31
N ILE A 40 8.51 -15.94 2.16
CA ILE A 40 8.75 -15.28 0.87
C ILE A 40 10.02 -15.87 0.26
N LYS A 41 9.88 -17.00 -0.46
CA LYS A 41 10.92 -17.45 -1.38
C LYS A 41 10.98 -16.46 -2.54
N ILE A 42 11.80 -15.42 -2.42
CA ILE A 42 12.08 -14.43 -3.46
C ILE A 42 12.72 -15.18 -4.65
N PRO A 43 12.04 -15.36 -5.78
CA PRO A 43 12.66 -15.96 -6.97
C PRO A 43 13.69 -14.97 -7.51
N VAL A 44 14.82 -15.49 -7.98
CA VAL A 44 15.97 -14.70 -8.46
C VAL A 44 15.66 -13.98 -9.79
N ASP A 45 14.51 -14.25 -10.40
CA ASP A 45 14.10 -13.65 -11.67
C ASP A 45 13.14 -12.47 -11.48
N SER A 46 13.44 -11.33 -12.10
CA SER A 46 12.74 -10.04 -11.91
C SER A 46 11.23 -10.09 -12.20
N LYS A 47 10.82 -10.91 -13.18
CA LYS A 47 9.41 -11.01 -13.60
C LYS A 47 8.58 -11.92 -12.70
N GLU A 48 9.21 -12.99 -12.20
CA GLU A 48 8.62 -13.81 -11.14
C GLU A 48 8.59 -13.06 -9.82
N LEU A 49 9.60 -12.24 -9.52
CA LEU A 49 9.61 -11.36 -8.35
C LEU A 49 8.45 -10.37 -8.37
N GLU A 50 8.21 -9.68 -9.49
CA GLU A 50 7.05 -8.79 -9.64
C GLU A 50 5.72 -9.53 -9.45
N THR A 51 5.60 -10.73 -10.03
CA THR A 51 4.39 -11.55 -9.93
C THR A 51 4.18 -12.10 -8.52
N VAL A 52 5.24 -12.55 -7.85
CA VAL A 52 5.21 -13.06 -6.47
C VAL A 52 4.98 -11.94 -5.48
N LEU A 53 5.54 -10.75 -5.67
CA LEU A 53 5.24 -9.57 -4.85
C LEU A 53 3.80 -9.06 -5.07
N SER A 54 3.28 -9.17 -6.28
CA SER A 54 1.88 -8.86 -6.59
C SER A 54 0.90 -9.89 -6.01
N ASN A 55 1.29 -11.17 -5.92
CA ASN A 55 0.44 -12.28 -5.47
C ASN A 55 0.61 -12.63 -3.98
N SER A 56 1.73 -12.26 -3.36
CA SER A 56 2.00 -12.51 -1.94
C SER A 56 1.41 -11.39 -1.11
N ILE A 57 0.23 -11.69 -0.58
CA ILE A 57 -0.61 -10.90 0.32
C ILE A 57 0.20 -10.39 1.54
N ILE A 58 0.85 -9.22 1.41
CA ILE A 58 1.53 -8.44 2.44
C ILE A 58 1.34 -6.97 2.08
N GLY A 59 0.13 -6.44 2.25
CA GLY A 59 -0.22 -5.11 1.74
C GLY A 59 0.01 -5.05 0.23
N HIS A 60 -0.12 -3.89 -0.38
CA HIS A 60 0.26 -3.74 -1.77
C HIS A 60 1.72 -3.26 -1.78
N PHE A 61 2.65 -4.18 -2.05
CA PHE A 61 4.07 -3.88 -2.18
C PHE A 61 4.30 -3.08 -3.47
N ALA A 62 4.87 -1.89 -3.37
CA ALA A 62 5.10 -1.00 -4.49
C ALA A 62 6.60 -0.70 -4.64
N ILE A 63 7.23 -1.33 -5.62
CA ILE A 63 8.57 -0.90 -6.10
C ILE A 63 8.47 0.48 -6.78
N PRO A 64 9.58 1.19 -7.03
CA PRO A 64 9.56 2.45 -7.76
C PRO A 64 8.80 2.35 -9.08
N ASN A 65 7.92 3.30 -9.34
CA ASN A 65 7.01 3.36 -10.49
C ASN A 65 5.92 2.28 -10.58
N ALA A 66 5.79 1.39 -9.59
CA ALA A 66 4.71 0.42 -9.57
C ALA A 66 3.35 1.08 -9.40
N VAL A 67 2.33 0.50 -10.03
CA VAL A 67 0.92 0.88 -9.90
C VAL A 67 0.17 -0.23 -9.19
N LEU A 68 -0.46 0.11 -8.07
CA LEU A 68 -1.20 -0.82 -7.22
C LEU A 68 -2.69 -0.66 -7.47
N PHE A 69 -3.37 -1.79 -7.60
CA PHE A 69 -4.82 -1.85 -7.50
C PHE A 69 -5.21 -1.71 -6.02
N VAL A 70 -6.21 -0.89 -5.72
CA VAL A 70 -6.75 -0.77 -4.35
C VAL A 70 -8.25 -1.02 -4.34
N ASN A 71 -8.73 -1.63 -3.25
CA ASN A 71 -10.13 -2.02 -3.13
C ASN A 71 -11.02 -0.76 -3.09
N PRO A 72 -11.94 -0.57 -4.04
CA PRO A 72 -12.80 0.60 -4.07
C PRO A 72 -13.85 0.62 -2.96
N SER A 73 -14.01 -0.49 -2.24
CA SER A 73 -14.95 -0.61 -1.12
C SER A 73 -14.65 0.39 0.00
N VAL A 74 -13.41 0.89 0.09
CA VAL A 74 -13.00 1.93 1.05
C VAL A 74 -13.77 3.25 0.90
N PHE A 75 -14.37 3.50 -0.27
CA PHE A 75 -15.19 4.69 -0.54
C PHE A 75 -16.70 4.41 -0.50
N LEU A 76 -17.14 3.24 -0.04
CA LEU A 76 -18.58 2.90 -0.01
C LEU A 76 -19.33 3.68 1.08
N LEU A 77 -18.70 3.86 2.24
CA LEU A 77 -19.33 4.45 3.41
C LEU A 77 -18.84 5.87 3.71
N ASN A 78 -17.67 6.24 3.20
CA ASN A 78 -17.05 7.52 3.45
C ASN A 78 -16.28 8.00 2.21
N ASP A 79 -16.36 9.30 1.91
CA ASP A 79 -15.59 9.90 0.82
C ASP A 79 -14.12 10.10 1.20
N THR A 80 -13.80 10.06 2.49
CA THR A 80 -12.44 10.17 3.03
C THR A 80 -11.87 8.80 3.38
N CYS A 81 -10.64 8.54 2.96
CA CYS A 81 -9.84 7.41 3.38
C CYS A 81 -8.38 7.83 3.63
N TYR A 82 -7.56 6.87 4.04
CA TYR A 82 -6.20 7.09 4.51
C TYR A 82 -5.26 6.17 3.75
N ILE A 83 -4.21 6.76 3.18
CA ILE A 83 -3.07 6.00 2.64
C ILE A 83 -1.99 5.95 3.70
N TYR A 84 -1.58 4.74 4.07
CA TYR A 84 -0.39 4.52 4.87
C TYR A 84 0.72 3.97 3.99
N ALA A 85 1.88 4.61 4.03
CA ALA A 85 3.03 4.18 3.27
C ALA A 85 4.22 3.97 4.21
N ILE A 86 4.75 2.75 4.21
CA ILE A 86 5.89 2.35 5.03
C ILE A 86 7.03 1.99 4.10
N LYS A 87 8.23 2.50 4.36
CA LYS A 87 9.41 2.03 3.63
C LYS A 87 9.65 0.57 3.95
N TRP A 88 9.92 -0.23 2.93
CA TRP A 88 10.21 -1.65 3.12
C TRP A 88 11.38 -1.89 4.07
N SER A 89 12.40 -1.02 4.02
CA SER A 89 13.51 -1.05 4.97
C SER A 89 13.05 -0.93 6.42
N GLU A 90 12.07 -0.08 6.72
CA GLU A 90 11.53 0.04 8.09
C GLU A 90 10.69 -1.17 8.46
N ALA A 91 9.86 -1.65 7.54
CA ALA A 91 9.03 -2.83 7.78
C ALA A 91 9.84 -4.10 8.05
N LYS A 92 11.03 -4.23 7.45
CA LYS A 92 11.92 -5.38 7.69
C LYS A 92 12.58 -5.39 9.06
N HIS A 93 12.87 -4.22 9.62
CA HIS A 93 13.67 -4.11 10.84
C HIS A 93 12.84 -3.79 12.10
N ASN A 94 11.54 -3.56 11.95
CA ASN A 94 10.66 -3.18 13.04
C ASN A 94 9.41 -4.06 13.04
N THR A 95 8.94 -4.41 14.23
CA THR A 95 7.63 -5.04 14.42
C THR A 95 6.50 -4.06 14.07
N PHE A 96 5.31 -4.57 13.76
CA PHE A 96 4.15 -3.71 13.50
C PHE A 96 3.86 -2.75 14.67
N ASP A 97 4.01 -3.22 15.91
CA ASP A 97 3.76 -2.39 17.09
C ASP A 97 4.82 -1.28 17.23
N GLU A 98 6.08 -1.54 16.87
CA GLU A 98 7.14 -0.52 16.80
C GLU A 98 6.86 0.50 15.68
N ILE A 99 6.48 0.03 14.48
CA ILE A 99 6.10 0.90 13.35
C ILE A 99 4.95 1.83 13.76
N ARG A 100 3.93 1.29 14.44
CA ARG A 100 2.78 2.06 14.91
C ARG A 100 3.16 3.06 16.00
N THR A 101 3.92 2.61 17.00
CA THR A 101 4.27 3.41 18.18
C THR A 101 5.24 4.53 17.82
N ARG A 102 6.25 4.23 16.98
CA ARG A 102 7.27 5.19 16.52
C ARG A 102 6.84 5.97 15.28
N ARG A 103 5.65 5.68 14.72
CA ARG A 103 5.11 6.29 13.49
C ARG A 103 6.09 6.20 12.31
N LEU A 104 6.61 5.01 12.05
CA LEU A 104 7.54 4.73 10.94
C LEU A 104 6.80 4.59 9.59
N TYR A 105 5.81 5.45 9.37
CA TYR A 105 4.94 5.46 8.21
C TYR A 105 4.55 6.90 7.86
N ASP A 106 4.36 7.15 6.57
CA ASP A 106 3.63 8.34 6.12
C ASP A 106 2.13 8.07 6.13
N LYS A 107 1.34 9.07 6.50
CA LYS A 107 -0.13 9.01 6.49
C LYS A 107 -0.66 10.15 5.61
N ARG A 108 -1.37 9.79 4.55
CA ARG A 108 -2.10 10.75 3.70
C ARG A 108 -3.58 10.63 3.97
N VAL A 109 -4.23 11.76 4.21
CA VAL A 109 -5.69 11.84 4.17
C VAL A 109 -6.07 12.15 2.73
N VAL A 110 -6.86 11.28 2.12
CA VAL A 110 -7.28 11.43 0.73
C VAL A 110 -8.78 11.24 0.60
N THR A 111 -9.34 11.93 -0.37
CA THR A 111 -10.72 11.79 -0.81
C THR A 111 -10.74 11.23 -2.23
N LYS A 112 -11.91 10.81 -2.68
CA LYS A 112 -12.10 10.36 -4.07
C LYS A 112 -11.62 11.39 -5.10
N ASP A 113 -11.76 12.68 -4.81
CA ASP A 113 -11.35 13.78 -5.71
C ASP A 113 -9.83 13.95 -5.81
N ASN A 114 -9.06 13.37 -4.88
CA ASN A 114 -7.60 13.34 -5.01
C ASN A 114 -7.12 12.33 -6.07
N PHE A 115 -7.99 11.43 -6.53
CA PHE A 115 -7.70 10.54 -7.64
C PHE A 115 -8.04 11.24 -8.96
N ASN A 116 -7.12 11.19 -9.92
CA ASN A 116 -7.33 11.86 -11.21
C ASN A 116 -8.43 11.20 -12.04
N SER A 117 -8.65 11.68 -13.27
CA SER A 117 -9.67 11.15 -14.19
C SER A 117 -9.52 9.66 -14.53
N ASN A 118 -8.34 9.08 -14.30
CA ASN A 118 -8.06 7.65 -14.47
C ASN A 118 -8.15 6.87 -13.15
N ASN A 119 -8.76 7.47 -12.11
CA ASN A 119 -8.82 6.97 -10.75
C ASN A 119 -7.43 6.65 -10.16
N LEU A 120 -6.41 7.41 -10.56
CA LEU A 120 -5.03 7.21 -10.12
C LEU A 120 -4.62 8.29 -9.13
N PHE A 121 -4.08 7.86 -7.99
CA PHE A 121 -3.38 8.71 -7.05
C PHE A 121 -1.87 8.49 -7.18
N GLU A 122 -1.10 9.56 -7.38
CA GLU A 122 0.36 9.48 -7.40
C GLU A 122 0.92 9.71 -6.00
N TYR A 123 1.40 8.64 -5.36
CA TYR A 123 2.09 8.75 -4.09
C TYR A 123 3.50 9.31 -4.35
N LYS A 124 3.76 10.50 -3.82
CA LYS A 124 5.05 11.20 -3.89
C LYS A 124 5.50 11.53 -2.48
N LYS A 125 6.81 11.56 -2.28
CA LYS A 125 7.39 12.05 -1.03
C LYS A 125 7.26 13.58 -1.04
N GLU A 126 6.70 14.14 0.02
CA GLU A 126 6.78 15.58 0.31
C GLU A 126 8.20 16.01 0.68
#